data_AF-A0A0D2GRF7-F1
#
_entry.id   AF-A0A0D2GRF7-F1
#
_cell.length_a   1.000
_cell.length_b   1.000
_cell.length_c   1.000
_cell.angle_alpha   90.00
_cell.angle_beta   90.00
_cell.angle_gamma   90.00
#
_symmetry.space_group_name_H-M   'P 1'
#
loop_
_entity.id
_entity.type
_entity.pdbx_description
1 polymer ?
#
loop_
_entity_poly.entity_id
_entity_poly.type
_entity_poly.pdbx_seq_one_letter_code
_entity_poly.pdbx_strand_id
1 'polypeptide(L)'
;MRSFLFFAALPIHWVTAFSFNAYDLGFRGIYPRQHFHSVDLEAPAPRITQWDSRCDSGNLFLTPRGPFVNGAARGPVILDARGNLVWMEHDQFEQAMNFNVQKYKGEDYLTFWTKTKKKRHSKHSKKSYVLLNSSYEVVHRVHPHGAGLKADSHEFRITPQGTALITIHHKHQADCTELGLGKSCWIQDGQFQEIDIETGDLLFEWRATDHIRMSDVFSSPSRKDGYGKSKKDAFDFFHINSVDKTDSGDYLISGRYMHAVLCISSKTGEILWQLGGKNNHFEDLNGATDFAWQHHVTWQGNNTISLFDNHANNVFHNPTAHSKGMLIHLDMEKMTATLLQAFVHPDKILNVSQGSVQVLPESGNVLVGFGNSPTYVEYSAEGKMLCNAHFAPHLVFEIIDFGLVKSYRVFKHPWVGRPKTVPDVKVKRGKVYVSWNGATEVTGWRLETARAVEAKDHEFVTMQEAKRDGFETSFALRKNHRYVRVAALDASHGVMAYSAVVKTPSPSLAFWSIFFLVFGCMVLCFGFLGLVFLYGKFPELPRPPKLSGLRARLGAVVAGNYREHNPESEPLLLNDRDP
;
A
#
# COMPACT_ATOMS: atom_id res chain seq x y z
N MET A 1 -46.31 -22.94 -11.81
CA MET A 1 -45.93 -21.79 -10.95
C MET A 1 -44.85 -22.33 -10.00
N ARG A 2 -43.56 -22.44 -10.31
CA ARG A 2 -42.53 -21.46 -10.72
C ARG A 2 -42.46 -20.24 -9.79
N SER A 3 -41.56 -20.30 -8.81
CA SER A 3 -40.46 -19.34 -8.57
C SER A 3 -40.19 -19.03 -7.10
N PHE A 4 -38.97 -19.41 -6.68
CA PHE A 4 -38.06 -18.72 -5.77
C PHE A 4 -38.49 -18.43 -4.33
N LEU A 5 -37.91 -19.18 -3.39
CA LEU A 5 -37.42 -18.71 -2.09
C LEU A 5 -36.34 -19.70 -1.61
N PHE A 6 -35.09 -19.50 -2.03
CA PHE A 6 -33.92 -20.15 -1.44
C PHE A 6 -33.21 -19.09 -0.57
N PHE A 7 -33.70 -18.92 0.65
CA PHE A 7 -32.90 -18.44 1.79
C PHE A 7 -32.86 -19.60 2.77
N ALA A 8 -32.00 -20.58 2.49
CA ALA A 8 -31.69 -21.64 3.43
C ALA A 8 -30.76 -21.08 4.51
N ALA A 9 -31.11 -21.33 5.76
CA ALA A 9 -30.45 -20.85 6.95
C ALA A 9 -28.94 -21.14 6.95
N LEU A 10 -28.13 -20.08 7.09
CA LEU A 10 -26.73 -20.22 7.46
C LEU A 10 -26.66 -20.59 8.96
N PRO A 11 -25.83 -21.57 9.35
CA PRO A 11 -25.70 -21.98 10.74
C PRO A 11 -25.27 -20.80 11.62
N ILE A 12 -25.93 -20.62 12.76
CA ILE A 12 -25.85 -19.44 13.65
C ILE A 12 -24.41 -19.11 14.11
N HIS A 13 -23.50 -20.08 14.08
CA HIS A 13 -22.07 -19.86 14.39
C HIS A 13 -21.32 -19.04 13.32
N TRP A 14 -21.89 -18.90 12.12
CA TRP A 14 -21.31 -18.10 11.04
C TRP A 14 -21.63 -16.62 11.21
N VAL A 15 -22.61 -16.26 12.03
CA VAL A 15 -23.05 -14.86 12.21
C VAL A 15 -22.15 -14.09 13.19
N THR A 16 -21.35 -14.77 14.01
CA THR A 16 -20.62 -14.14 15.12
C THR A 16 -19.25 -13.55 14.78
N ALA A 17 -18.74 -13.69 13.54
CA ALA A 17 -17.50 -13.04 13.10
C ALA A 17 -17.73 -11.94 12.02
N PHE A 18 -18.93 -11.84 11.44
CA PHE A 18 -19.21 -10.78 10.48
C PHE A 18 -19.34 -9.44 11.21
N SER A 19 -18.28 -8.65 11.14
CA SER A 19 -18.44 -7.22 11.38
C SER A 19 -19.27 -6.65 10.22
N PHE A 20 -20.57 -6.39 10.46
CA PHE A 20 -21.52 -5.80 9.52
C PHE A 20 -21.20 -4.33 9.23
N ASN A 21 -20.00 -4.09 8.72
CA ASN A 21 -19.55 -2.75 8.38
C ASN A 21 -19.48 -2.61 6.86
N ALA A 22 -19.64 -1.37 6.39
CA ALA A 22 -19.69 -1.09 4.96
C ALA A 22 -18.39 -1.46 4.19
N TYR A 23 -17.25 -1.60 4.88
CA TYR A 23 -16.01 -2.06 4.28
C TYR A 23 -16.09 -3.55 3.96
N ASP A 24 -16.41 -4.38 4.95
CA ASP A 24 -16.40 -5.85 4.82
C ASP A 24 -17.59 -6.42 4.05
N LEU A 25 -18.67 -5.63 3.93
CA LEU A 25 -19.76 -5.90 2.98
C LEU A 25 -19.43 -5.49 1.53
N GLY A 26 -18.26 -4.87 1.29
CA GLY A 26 -17.83 -4.46 -0.05
C GLY A 26 -18.50 -3.20 -0.59
N PHE A 27 -19.25 -2.44 0.21
CA PHE A 27 -19.85 -1.16 -0.22
C PHE A 27 -18.81 -0.08 -0.56
N ARG A 28 -17.57 -0.24 -0.11
CA ARG A 28 -16.41 0.58 -0.53
C ARG A 28 -15.64 0.00 -1.73
N GLY A 29 -16.21 -1.01 -2.39
CA GLY A 29 -15.56 -1.78 -3.45
C GLY A 29 -14.70 -2.93 -2.91
N ILE A 30 -14.25 -3.80 -3.82
CA ILE A 30 -13.41 -4.97 -3.50
C ILE A 30 -11.97 -4.58 -3.12
N TYR A 31 -11.51 -3.41 -3.58
CA TYR A 31 -10.24 -2.83 -3.18
C TYR A 31 -10.49 -1.39 -2.71
N PRO A 32 -10.86 -1.19 -1.43
CA PRO A 32 -11.09 0.15 -0.89
C PRO A 32 -9.82 1.00 -0.97
N ARG A 33 -9.97 2.23 -1.46
CA ARG A 33 -8.88 3.16 -1.72
C ARG A 33 -9.03 4.44 -0.90
N GLN A 34 -7.92 5.03 -0.51
CA GLN A 34 -7.84 6.38 0.02
C GLN A 34 -7.51 7.34 -1.12
N HIS A 35 -8.29 8.40 -1.25
CA HIS A 35 -8.07 9.48 -2.21
C HIS A 35 -7.64 10.75 -1.47
N PHE A 36 -6.80 11.54 -2.11
CA PHE A 36 -6.27 12.79 -1.56
C PHE A 36 -6.72 13.99 -2.41
N HIS A 37 -6.63 15.19 -1.85
CA HIS A 37 -6.93 16.45 -2.55
C HIS A 37 -5.67 17.13 -3.11
N SER A 38 -4.54 17.03 -2.43
CA SER A 38 -3.25 17.59 -2.82
C SER A 38 -2.61 16.86 -4.01
N VAL A 39 -2.79 15.54 -4.09
CA VAL A 39 -2.14 14.66 -5.09
C VAL A 39 -3.11 13.61 -5.64
N ASP A 40 -2.91 13.18 -6.88
CA ASP A 40 -3.71 12.14 -7.55
C ASP A 40 -3.14 10.74 -7.29
N LEU A 41 -3.18 10.31 -6.02
CA LEU A 41 -2.81 8.96 -5.58
C LEU A 41 -4.03 8.21 -5.05
N GLU A 42 -4.05 6.90 -5.27
CA GLU A 42 -5.12 6.01 -4.80
C GLU A 42 -4.55 4.88 -3.94
N ALA A 43 -4.12 5.23 -2.72
CA ALA A 43 -3.51 4.28 -1.79
C ALA A 43 -4.51 3.21 -1.33
N PRO A 44 -4.06 1.97 -1.00
CA PRO A 44 -4.90 1.04 -0.25
C PRO A 44 -5.35 1.68 1.06
N ALA A 45 -6.62 1.47 1.42
CA ALA A 45 -7.15 1.85 2.73
C ALA A 45 -7.35 0.57 3.56
N PRO A 46 -6.31 0.02 4.20
CA PRO A 46 -6.48 -1.17 5.02
C PRO A 46 -7.40 -0.91 6.21
N ARG A 47 -8.14 -1.94 6.61
CA ARG A 47 -8.90 -1.98 7.85
C ARG A 47 -8.10 -2.74 8.89
N ILE A 48 -7.74 -2.06 9.98
CA ILE A 48 -7.13 -2.69 11.15
C ILE A 48 -8.25 -3.19 12.05
N THR A 49 -8.32 -4.51 12.24
CA THR A 49 -9.34 -5.18 13.06
C THR A 49 -8.86 -5.43 14.49
N GLN A 50 -7.54 -5.53 14.69
CA GLN A 50 -6.93 -5.59 16.01
C GLN A 50 -5.68 -4.71 16.07
N TRP A 51 -5.52 -4.02 17.20
CA TRP A 51 -4.30 -3.28 17.51
C TRP A 51 -3.89 -3.49 18.98
N ASP A 52 -2.62 -3.87 19.19
CA ASP A 52 -1.97 -3.92 20.49
C ASP A 52 -0.86 -2.85 20.54
N SER A 53 -0.61 -2.24 21.69
CA SER A 53 0.47 -1.26 21.83
C SER A 53 1.86 -1.84 21.59
N ARG A 54 2.00 -3.18 21.64
CA ARG A 54 3.24 -3.92 21.35
C ARG A 54 3.48 -4.17 19.88
N CYS A 55 2.54 -3.81 18.99
CA CYS A 55 2.79 -3.90 17.57
C CYS A 55 3.92 -2.95 17.17
N ASP A 56 4.80 -3.46 16.33
CA ASP A 56 5.98 -2.75 15.83
C ASP A 56 5.56 -1.44 15.14
N SER A 57 6.34 -0.37 15.32
CA SER A 57 6.02 0.95 14.78
C SER A 57 6.54 1.15 13.34
N GLY A 58 7.25 0.18 12.79
CA GLY A 58 7.80 0.21 11.45
C GLY A 58 6.75 0.38 10.35
N ASN A 59 7.22 0.82 9.18
CA ASN A 59 6.39 0.97 7.99
C ASN A 59 6.14 -0.39 7.33
N LEU A 60 4.97 -0.55 6.72
CA LEU A 60 4.56 -1.72 5.95
C LEU A 60 4.90 -1.53 4.47
N PHE A 61 5.50 -2.55 3.86
CA PHE A 61 5.90 -2.58 2.45
C PHE A 61 5.03 -3.58 1.70
N LEU A 62 4.27 -3.08 0.73
CA LEU A 62 3.25 -3.82 0.00
C LEU A 62 3.41 -3.63 -1.51
N THR A 63 2.93 -4.62 -2.28
CA THR A 63 2.77 -4.52 -3.74
C THR A 63 1.35 -4.94 -4.14
N PRO A 64 0.34 -4.09 -3.88
CA PRO A 64 -1.04 -4.40 -4.23
C PRO A 64 -1.19 -4.75 -5.72
N ARG A 65 -1.83 -5.88 -5.97
CA ARG A 65 -2.03 -6.50 -7.28
C ARG A 65 -3.38 -7.23 -7.30
N GLY A 66 -3.80 -7.62 -8.50
CA GLY A 66 -5.05 -8.33 -8.73
C GLY A 66 -5.90 -7.64 -9.80
N PRO A 67 -6.95 -8.29 -10.31
CA PRO A 67 -7.84 -7.72 -11.32
C PRO A 67 -8.51 -6.41 -10.89
N PHE A 68 -8.71 -6.19 -9.58
CA PHE A 68 -9.33 -4.98 -9.03
C PHE A 68 -8.33 -3.89 -8.60
N VAL A 69 -7.03 -4.15 -8.75
CA VAL A 69 -5.96 -3.15 -8.52
C VAL A 69 -5.53 -2.56 -9.86
N ASN A 70 -6.04 -1.37 -10.16
CA ASN A 70 -5.93 -0.73 -11.47
C ASN A 70 -5.60 0.76 -11.35
N GLY A 71 -5.23 1.38 -12.48
CA GLY A 71 -4.96 2.82 -12.55
C GLY A 71 -3.85 3.28 -11.60
N ALA A 72 -4.09 4.42 -10.95
CA ALA A 72 -3.20 5.06 -9.99
C ALA A 72 -3.02 4.28 -8.67
N ALA A 73 -3.77 3.19 -8.48
CA ALA A 73 -3.68 2.35 -7.28
C ALA A 73 -2.66 1.21 -7.39
N ARG A 74 -1.96 1.09 -8.53
CA ARG A 74 -0.94 0.07 -8.78
C ARG A 74 0.43 0.53 -8.30
N GLY A 75 1.27 -0.44 -7.96
CA GLY A 75 2.70 -0.24 -7.72
C GLY A 75 3.11 -0.50 -6.27
N PRO A 76 4.39 -0.30 -5.92
CA PRO A 76 4.86 -0.48 -4.55
C PRO A 76 4.33 0.63 -3.63
N VAL A 77 4.01 0.26 -2.40
CA VAL A 77 3.37 1.13 -1.39
C VAL A 77 4.05 0.96 -0.05
N ILE A 78 4.36 2.08 0.59
CA ILE A 78 4.75 2.17 1.99
C ILE A 78 3.57 2.75 2.77
N LEU A 79 3.09 2.02 3.76
CA LEU A 79 2.13 2.51 4.75
C LEU A 79 2.83 2.65 6.11
N ASP A 80 2.37 3.56 6.95
CA ASP A 80 2.76 3.53 8.36
C ASP A 80 2.10 2.33 9.06
N ALA A 81 2.46 2.07 10.31
CA ALA A 81 1.89 0.97 11.08
C ALA A 81 0.36 1.09 11.27
N ARG A 82 -0.22 2.28 11.09
CA ARG A 82 -1.68 2.55 11.19
C ARG A 82 -2.39 2.47 9.84
N GLY A 83 -1.69 2.13 8.77
CA GLY A 83 -2.26 2.00 7.43
C GLY A 83 -2.40 3.32 6.68
N ASN A 84 -1.82 4.42 7.16
CA ASN A 84 -1.79 5.67 6.39
C ASN A 84 -0.68 5.62 5.34
N LEU A 85 -0.93 6.24 4.18
CA LEU A 85 0.09 6.35 3.14
C LEU A 85 1.35 7.07 3.66
N VAL A 86 2.52 6.51 3.37
CA VAL A 86 3.83 7.17 3.50
C VAL A 86 4.37 7.48 2.11
N TRP A 87 4.39 6.47 1.23
CA TRP A 87 4.85 6.60 -0.15
C TRP A 87 4.14 5.63 -1.07
N MET A 88 3.86 6.03 -2.31
CA MET A 88 3.43 5.14 -3.38
C MET A 88 4.05 5.59 -4.70
N GLU A 89 4.34 4.62 -5.56
CA GLU A 89 4.76 4.84 -6.94
C GLU A 89 3.77 4.15 -7.88
N HIS A 90 3.22 4.87 -8.86
CA HIS A 90 2.17 4.38 -9.74
C HIS A 90 2.45 4.55 -11.24
N ASP A 91 3.50 5.29 -11.61
CA ASP A 91 3.77 5.69 -12.99
C ASP A 91 5.04 5.06 -13.59
N GLN A 92 6.08 4.87 -12.77
CA GLN A 92 7.40 4.42 -13.22
C GLN A 92 7.45 2.92 -13.47
N PHE A 93 6.72 2.15 -12.65
CA PHE A 93 6.77 0.69 -12.61
C PHE A 93 5.39 0.10 -12.95
N GLU A 94 5.28 -0.63 -14.08
CA GLU A 94 4.01 -1.23 -14.52
C GLU A 94 3.54 -2.34 -13.55
N GLN A 95 4.51 -3.07 -12.99
CA GLN A 95 4.32 -4.06 -11.94
C GLN A 95 5.52 -4.00 -11.00
N ALA A 96 5.27 -4.25 -9.72
CA ALA A 96 6.27 -4.49 -8.69
C ALA A 96 5.88 -5.72 -7.86
N MET A 97 6.86 -6.47 -7.36
CA MET A 97 6.73 -7.61 -6.44
C MET A 97 7.98 -7.67 -5.54
N ASN A 98 7.87 -8.27 -4.36
CA ASN A 98 8.96 -8.32 -3.36
C ASN A 98 9.47 -6.94 -2.93
N PHE A 99 8.56 -6.03 -2.60
CA PHE A 99 8.94 -4.71 -2.12
C PHE A 99 9.42 -4.77 -0.67
N ASN A 100 10.70 -4.47 -0.46
CA ASN A 100 11.38 -4.64 0.82
C ASN A 100 12.43 -3.56 1.08
N VAL A 101 12.89 -3.42 2.32
CA VAL A 101 14.10 -2.65 2.69
C VAL A 101 15.26 -3.61 2.87
N GLN A 102 16.37 -3.37 2.19
CA GLN A 102 17.58 -4.19 2.31
C GLN A 102 18.82 -3.30 2.38
N LYS A 103 19.82 -3.74 3.14
CA LYS A 103 21.10 -3.03 3.26
C LYS A 103 22.01 -3.35 2.10
N TYR A 104 22.58 -2.32 1.47
CA TYR A 104 23.65 -2.44 0.49
C TYR A 104 24.75 -1.45 0.83
N LYS A 105 25.99 -1.93 1.02
CA LYS A 105 27.15 -1.11 1.43
C LYS A 105 26.87 -0.23 2.67
N GLY A 106 26.10 -0.75 3.63
CA GLY A 106 25.78 -0.08 4.90
C GLY A 106 24.57 0.85 4.86
N GLU A 107 24.01 1.14 3.68
CA GLU A 107 22.84 2.01 3.52
C GLU A 107 21.57 1.20 3.24
N ASP A 108 20.42 1.73 3.68
CA ASP A 108 19.11 1.12 3.42
C ASP A 108 18.58 1.53 2.05
N TYR A 109 18.19 0.53 1.25
CA TYR A 109 17.58 0.70 -0.06
C TYR A 109 16.20 0.06 -0.10
N LEU A 110 15.28 0.70 -0.81
CA LEU A 110 14.06 0.07 -1.27
C LEU A 110 14.39 -0.88 -2.42
N THR A 111 13.94 -2.13 -2.32
CA THR A 111 14.27 -3.19 -3.27
C THR A 111 13.00 -3.88 -3.75
N PHE A 112 12.94 -4.19 -5.05
CA PHE A 112 11.84 -4.98 -5.62
C PHE A 112 12.17 -5.48 -7.02
N TRP A 113 11.46 -6.53 -7.43
CA TRP A 113 11.34 -6.89 -8.82
C TRP A 113 10.36 -5.95 -9.52
N THR A 114 10.66 -5.53 -10.75
CA THR A 114 9.76 -4.70 -11.55
C THR A 114 9.67 -5.15 -13.01
N LYS A 115 8.52 -4.83 -13.63
CA LYS A 115 8.35 -4.80 -15.08
C LYS A 115 8.14 -3.35 -15.54
N THR A 116 8.96 -2.90 -16.49
CA THR A 116 8.84 -1.55 -17.10
C THR A 116 7.98 -1.55 -18.37
N LYS A 117 7.38 -0.39 -18.67
CA LYS A 117 6.66 -0.15 -19.93
C LYS A 117 7.60 -0.36 -21.13
N LYS A 118 7.09 -0.91 -22.24
CA LYS A 118 7.87 -1.18 -23.46
C LYS A 118 8.40 0.14 -24.04
N LYS A 119 9.69 0.48 -23.82
CA LYS A 119 10.40 1.43 -24.70
C LYS A 119 10.76 0.71 -26.00
N ARG A 120 10.56 1.35 -27.15
CA ARG A 120 11.04 0.81 -28.45
C ARG A 120 12.58 0.66 -28.33
N HIS A 121 13.13 -0.47 -28.76
CA HIS A 121 14.58 -0.75 -28.83
C HIS A 121 15.36 -0.98 -27.50
N SER A 122 14.73 -1.30 -26.37
CA SER A 122 15.51 -1.73 -25.18
C SER A 122 16.26 -3.04 -25.46
N LYS A 123 17.59 -3.04 -25.27
CA LYS A 123 18.43 -4.25 -25.35
C LYS A 123 18.19 -5.22 -24.18
N HIS A 124 17.70 -4.73 -23.05
CA HIS A 124 17.49 -5.52 -21.84
C HIS A 124 16.03 -5.97 -21.68
N SER A 125 15.84 -7.09 -20.97
CA SER A 125 14.53 -7.56 -20.53
C SER A 125 13.75 -6.42 -19.87
N LYS A 126 12.43 -6.39 -20.08
CA LYS A 126 11.54 -5.45 -19.38
C LYS A 126 11.49 -5.70 -17.88
N LYS A 127 11.95 -6.87 -17.44
CA LYS A 127 11.95 -7.35 -16.06
C LYS A 127 13.35 -7.22 -15.49
N SER A 128 13.47 -6.56 -14.35
CA SER A 128 14.72 -6.35 -13.61
C SER A 128 14.43 -6.25 -12.12
N TYR A 129 15.47 -6.31 -11.30
CA TYR A 129 15.40 -5.88 -9.91
C TYR A 129 15.96 -4.47 -9.78
N VAL A 130 15.45 -3.69 -8.84
CA VAL A 130 15.88 -2.29 -8.64
C VAL A 130 16.21 -2.03 -7.19
N LEU A 131 17.18 -1.15 -6.97
CA LEU A 131 17.47 -0.52 -5.69
C LEU A 131 17.14 0.97 -5.80
N LEU A 132 16.26 1.47 -4.95
CA LEU A 132 15.92 2.88 -4.83
C LEU A 132 16.54 3.44 -3.54
N ASN A 133 17.21 4.59 -3.66
CA ASN A 133 17.73 5.31 -2.49
C ASN A 133 16.61 6.01 -1.70
N SER A 134 16.98 6.70 -0.62
CA SER A 134 16.04 7.48 0.21
C SER A 134 15.31 8.62 -0.52
N SER A 135 15.81 9.06 -1.68
CA SER A 135 15.15 10.00 -2.57
C SER A 135 14.27 9.35 -3.63
N TYR A 136 14.06 8.03 -3.55
CA TYR A 136 13.27 7.21 -4.49
C TYR A 136 13.84 7.14 -5.91
N GLU A 137 15.13 7.42 -6.08
CA GLU A 137 15.84 7.31 -7.36
C GLU A 137 16.45 5.92 -7.51
N VAL A 138 16.35 5.34 -8.71
CA VAL A 138 16.97 4.04 -9.01
C VAL A 138 18.49 4.19 -9.07
N VAL A 139 19.19 3.57 -8.12
CA VAL A 139 20.67 3.57 -8.06
C VAL A 139 21.25 2.36 -8.79
N HIS A 140 20.65 1.17 -8.61
CA HIS A 140 21.07 -0.05 -9.29
C HIS A 140 19.90 -0.73 -10.02
N ARG A 141 20.22 -1.40 -11.13
CA ARG A 141 19.33 -2.33 -11.84
C ARG A 141 20.03 -3.67 -12.05
N VAL A 142 19.61 -4.69 -11.31
CA VAL A 142 20.17 -6.03 -11.40
C VAL A 142 19.37 -6.85 -12.43
N HIS A 143 20.10 -7.60 -13.27
CA HIS A 143 19.54 -8.50 -14.28
C HIS A 143 20.22 -9.86 -14.15
N PRO A 144 19.53 -10.96 -14.47
CA PRO A 144 20.18 -12.26 -14.60
C PRO A 144 21.30 -12.24 -15.62
N HIS A 145 22.36 -12.98 -15.33
CA HIS A 145 23.46 -13.22 -16.26
C HIS A 145 23.10 -14.37 -17.21
N GLY A 146 23.37 -14.23 -18.52
CA GLY A 146 23.12 -15.28 -19.51
C GLY A 146 22.04 -14.96 -20.55
N ALA A 147 22.22 -15.48 -21.76
CA ALA A 147 21.40 -15.12 -22.91
C ALA A 147 19.96 -15.61 -22.76
N GLY A 148 19.01 -14.67 -22.85
CA GLY A 148 17.58 -14.98 -22.84
C GLY A 148 16.95 -15.20 -21.46
N LEU A 149 17.74 -15.19 -20.39
CA LEU A 149 17.24 -15.22 -19.02
C LEU A 149 16.50 -13.92 -18.67
N LYS A 150 15.56 -14.02 -17.74
CA LYS A 150 14.69 -12.90 -17.33
C LYS A 150 14.55 -12.93 -15.82
N ALA A 151 14.61 -11.75 -15.21
CA ALA A 151 14.37 -11.60 -13.78
C ALA A 151 13.02 -12.20 -13.39
N ASP A 152 13.03 -13.11 -12.43
CA ASP A 152 11.84 -13.71 -11.86
C ASP A 152 11.34 -12.89 -10.67
N SER A 153 10.03 -12.91 -10.45
CA SER A 153 9.40 -12.07 -9.43
C SER A 153 9.40 -12.66 -8.02
N HIS A 154 9.89 -13.89 -7.80
CA HIS A 154 9.71 -14.60 -6.53
C HIS A 154 10.75 -14.28 -5.48
N GLU A 155 12.01 -14.01 -5.83
CA GLU A 155 13.03 -13.59 -4.86
C GLU A 155 13.96 -12.49 -5.34
N PHE A 156 14.35 -11.62 -4.41
CA PHE A 156 15.45 -10.68 -4.56
C PHE A 156 16.07 -10.39 -3.20
N ARG A 157 17.21 -11.00 -2.91
CA ARG A 157 17.87 -10.93 -1.60
C ARG A 157 19.28 -10.34 -1.74
N ILE A 158 19.58 -9.27 -1.01
CA ILE A 158 20.93 -8.69 -0.95
C ILE A 158 21.69 -9.33 0.21
N THR A 159 22.89 -9.83 -0.08
CA THR A 159 23.78 -10.41 0.93
C THR A 159 24.59 -9.32 1.64
N PRO A 160 25.12 -9.59 2.84
CA PRO A 160 26.03 -8.66 3.52
C PRO A 160 27.30 -8.31 2.71
N GLN A 161 27.68 -9.15 1.73
CA GLN A 161 28.83 -8.94 0.86
C GLN A 161 28.54 -7.99 -0.31
N GLY A 162 27.31 -7.50 -0.47
CA GLY A 162 26.92 -6.61 -1.57
C GLY A 162 26.57 -7.36 -2.87
N THR A 163 26.20 -8.63 -2.77
CA THR A 163 25.75 -9.44 -3.90
C THR A 163 24.23 -9.62 -3.86
N ALA A 164 23.63 -9.98 -4.98
CA ALA A 164 22.21 -10.23 -5.14
C ALA A 164 21.96 -11.72 -5.43
N LEU A 165 21.14 -12.36 -4.60
CA LEU A 165 20.53 -13.65 -4.88
C LEU A 165 19.20 -13.42 -5.59
N ILE A 166 19.04 -14.05 -6.76
CA ILE A 166 17.87 -13.91 -7.61
C ILE A 166 17.39 -15.27 -8.09
N THR A 167 16.07 -15.44 -8.19
CA THR A 167 15.46 -16.61 -8.83
C THR A 167 15.32 -16.40 -10.33
N ILE A 168 15.29 -17.50 -11.09
CA ILE A 168 15.14 -17.51 -12.54
C ILE A 168 14.28 -18.71 -12.93
N HIS A 169 13.35 -18.47 -13.86
CA HIS A 169 12.52 -19.51 -14.47
C HIS A 169 12.93 -19.63 -15.95
N HIS A 170 13.67 -20.68 -16.29
CA HIS A 170 14.23 -20.84 -17.63
C HIS A 170 13.53 -21.93 -18.44
N LYS A 171 12.98 -21.55 -19.61
CA LYS A 171 12.26 -22.49 -20.48
C LYS A 171 13.17 -23.10 -21.54
N HIS A 172 13.40 -24.41 -21.44
CA HIS A 172 14.24 -25.18 -22.36
C HIS A 172 13.70 -26.61 -22.54
N GLN A 173 14.31 -27.38 -23.43
CA GLN A 173 13.98 -28.80 -23.59
C GLN A 173 14.87 -29.66 -22.71
N ALA A 174 14.29 -30.66 -22.06
CA ALA A 174 14.99 -31.66 -21.24
C ALA A 174 14.47 -33.06 -21.53
N ASP A 175 15.20 -34.09 -21.10
CA ASP A 175 14.69 -35.45 -21.07
C ASP A 175 13.63 -35.56 -19.97
N CYS A 176 12.39 -35.88 -20.36
CA CYS A 176 11.25 -35.96 -19.47
C CYS A 176 10.69 -37.39 -19.43
N THR A 177 11.53 -38.39 -19.71
CA THR A 177 11.14 -39.80 -19.72
C THR A 177 10.63 -40.23 -18.34
N GLU A 178 11.22 -39.71 -17.25
CA GLU A 178 10.76 -39.95 -15.87
C GLU A 178 9.31 -39.49 -15.62
N LEU A 179 8.84 -38.49 -16.36
CA LEU A 179 7.47 -37.97 -16.28
C LEU A 179 6.52 -38.62 -17.29
N GLY A 180 7.00 -39.57 -18.10
CA GLY A 180 6.21 -40.17 -19.19
C GLY A 180 5.93 -39.21 -20.35
N LEU A 181 6.64 -38.09 -20.45
CA LEU A 181 6.48 -37.08 -21.53
C LEU A 181 7.43 -37.32 -22.72
N GLY A 182 8.28 -38.34 -22.63
CA GLY A 182 9.24 -38.74 -23.66
C GLY A 182 10.63 -38.10 -23.50
N LYS A 183 11.54 -38.49 -24.40
CA LYS A 183 12.97 -38.10 -24.37
C LYS A 183 13.24 -36.60 -24.59
N SER A 184 12.22 -35.84 -24.95
CA SER A 184 12.32 -34.40 -25.10
C SER A 184 10.96 -33.77 -24.81
N CYS A 185 10.88 -33.00 -23.74
CA CYS A 185 9.74 -32.14 -23.46
C CYS A 185 10.22 -30.74 -23.10
N TRP A 186 9.34 -29.75 -23.19
CA TRP A 186 9.61 -28.39 -22.72
C TRP A 186 9.35 -28.31 -21.22
N ILE A 187 10.33 -27.86 -20.45
CA ILE A 187 10.19 -27.58 -19.03
C ILE A 187 10.43 -26.10 -18.75
N GLN A 188 9.86 -25.61 -17.66
CA GLN A 188 10.28 -24.40 -16.99
C GLN A 188 11.09 -24.82 -15.77
N ASP A 189 12.38 -24.55 -15.87
CA ASP A 189 13.37 -25.00 -14.91
C ASP A 189 13.66 -23.92 -13.88
N GLY A 190 13.89 -24.36 -12.65
CA GLY A 190 14.18 -23.51 -11.50
C GLY A 190 15.67 -23.28 -11.38
N GLN A 191 16.07 -22.01 -11.41
CA GLN A 191 17.45 -21.60 -11.29
C GLN A 191 17.57 -20.46 -10.27
N PHE A 192 18.76 -20.31 -9.67
CA PHE A 192 19.12 -19.07 -9.00
C PHE A 192 20.54 -18.67 -9.35
N GLN A 193 20.82 -17.38 -9.19
CA GLN A 193 22.14 -16.82 -9.38
C GLN A 193 22.53 -15.97 -8.18
N GLU A 194 23.82 -15.93 -7.88
CA GLU A 194 24.43 -14.87 -7.08
C GLU A 194 25.22 -13.94 -8.01
N ILE A 195 24.91 -12.65 -7.96
CA ILE A 195 25.46 -11.62 -8.84
C ILE A 195 26.07 -10.50 -8.00
N ASP A 196 27.27 -10.04 -8.35
CA ASP A 196 27.83 -8.82 -7.77
C ASP A 196 27.01 -7.59 -8.23
N ILE A 197 26.46 -6.82 -7.29
CA ILE A 197 25.55 -5.70 -7.62
C ILE A 197 26.29 -4.55 -8.31
N GLU A 198 27.58 -4.37 -8.01
CA GLU A 198 28.40 -3.28 -8.53
C GLU A 198 28.88 -3.59 -9.95
N THR A 199 29.45 -4.78 -10.17
CA THR A 199 30.08 -5.15 -11.45
C THR A 199 29.10 -5.83 -12.40
N GLY A 200 28.06 -6.49 -11.86
CA GLY A 200 27.16 -7.35 -12.63
C GLY A 200 27.73 -8.74 -12.92
N ASP A 201 28.86 -9.10 -12.31
CA ASP A 201 29.51 -10.39 -12.52
C ASP A 201 28.70 -11.53 -11.88
N LEU A 202 28.65 -12.66 -12.58
CA LEU A 202 28.07 -13.89 -12.06
C LEU A 202 29.07 -14.56 -11.12
N LEU A 203 28.68 -14.76 -9.86
CA LEU A 203 29.50 -15.43 -8.85
C LEU A 203 29.13 -16.91 -8.70
N PHE A 204 27.84 -17.22 -8.84
CA PHE A 204 27.33 -18.58 -8.71
C PHE A 204 26.05 -18.76 -9.52
N GLU A 205 25.85 -19.95 -10.09
CA GLU A 205 24.61 -20.37 -10.74
C GLU A 205 24.29 -21.80 -10.33
N TRP A 206 23.01 -22.07 -10.05
CA TRP A 206 22.50 -23.41 -9.77
C TRP A 206 21.23 -23.66 -10.56
N ARG A 207 21.04 -24.92 -10.99
CA ARG A 207 19.93 -25.34 -11.84
C ARG A 207 19.31 -26.63 -11.31
N ALA A 208 17.98 -26.63 -11.16
CA ALA A 208 17.27 -27.77 -10.59
C ALA A 208 17.48 -29.07 -11.38
N THR A 209 17.44 -29.04 -12.71
CA THR A 209 17.66 -30.27 -13.52
C THR A 209 19.02 -30.92 -13.35
N ASP A 210 20.01 -30.18 -12.87
CA ASP A 210 21.37 -30.70 -12.71
C ASP A 210 21.50 -31.51 -11.40
N HIS A 211 20.55 -31.36 -10.47
CA HIS A 211 20.62 -31.93 -9.11
C HIS A 211 19.34 -32.66 -8.66
N ILE A 212 18.20 -32.44 -9.32
CA ILE A 212 16.88 -32.92 -8.89
C ILE A 212 16.25 -33.79 -9.98
N ARG A 213 15.84 -35.00 -9.61
CA ARG A 213 15.08 -35.88 -10.49
C ARG A 213 13.66 -35.36 -10.66
N MET A 214 13.11 -35.46 -11.87
CA MET A 214 11.75 -34.98 -12.11
C MET A 214 10.71 -35.83 -11.35
N SER A 215 11.03 -37.08 -11.04
CA SER A 215 10.18 -37.94 -10.19
C SER A 215 10.05 -37.47 -8.73
N ASP A 216 10.93 -36.57 -8.27
CA ASP A 216 10.98 -36.14 -6.86
C ASP A 216 9.97 -35.04 -6.54
N VAL A 217 9.32 -34.46 -7.55
CA VAL A 217 8.30 -33.41 -7.41
C VAL A 217 6.90 -34.00 -7.24
N PHE A 218 5.98 -33.23 -6.64
CA PHE A 218 4.59 -33.59 -6.41
C PHE A 218 3.63 -33.01 -7.44
N SER A 219 4.09 -32.08 -8.29
CA SER A 219 3.30 -31.56 -9.41
C SER A 219 3.26 -32.56 -10.56
N SER A 220 2.24 -32.40 -11.41
CA SER A 220 2.09 -33.17 -12.65
C SER A 220 1.72 -32.24 -13.80
N PRO A 221 2.08 -32.58 -15.05
CA PRO A 221 1.70 -31.81 -16.23
C PRO A 221 0.20 -31.52 -16.26
N SER A 222 -0.16 -30.25 -16.35
CA SER A 222 -1.54 -29.80 -16.19
C SER A 222 -1.77 -28.51 -17.00
N ARG A 223 -3.03 -28.07 -17.11
CA ARG A 223 -3.33 -26.76 -17.71
C ARG A 223 -2.69 -25.60 -16.92
N LYS A 224 -2.53 -25.77 -15.61
CA LYS A 224 -1.95 -24.76 -14.71
C LYS A 224 -0.44 -24.71 -14.84
N ASP A 225 0.20 -25.88 -14.87
CA ASP A 225 1.65 -26.02 -14.78
C ASP A 225 2.33 -26.22 -16.14
N GLY A 226 1.56 -26.46 -17.20
CA GLY A 226 2.02 -26.73 -18.56
C GLY A 226 2.07 -28.23 -18.87
N TYR A 227 1.72 -28.62 -20.10
CA TYR A 227 1.79 -30.03 -20.54
C TYR A 227 3.15 -30.43 -21.12
N GLY A 228 4.11 -29.49 -21.21
CA GLY A 228 5.44 -29.72 -21.74
C GLY A 228 5.52 -29.88 -23.27
N LYS A 229 4.44 -29.57 -24.00
CA LYS A 229 4.35 -29.80 -25.46
C LYS A 229 5.02 -28.73 -26.31
N SER A 230 5.27 -27.54 -25.76
CA SER A 230 5.90 -26.42 -26.47
C SER A 230 6.53 -25.43 -25.49
N LYS A 231 7.40 -24.53 -25.95
CA LYS A 231 7.97 -23.46 -25.10
C LYS A 231 6.92 -22.59 -24.40
N LYS A 232 5.75 -22.39 -25.01
CA LYS A 232 4.66 -21.59 -24.40
C LYS A 232 3.97 -22.35 -23.26
N ASP A 233 3.96 -23.66 -23.35
CA ASP A 233 3.28 -24.63 -22.47
C ASP A 233 4.30 -25.53 -21.74
N ALA A 234 5.48 -24.99 -21.46
CA ALA A 234 6.55 -25.71 -20.79
C ALA A 234 6.12 -26.09 -19.36
N PHE A 235 6.36 -27.34 -18.95
CA PHE A 235 5.97 -27.85 -17.64
C PHE A 235 6.85 -27.26 -16.52
N ASP A 236 6.23 -26.56 -15.58
CA ASP A 236 6.86 -26.06 -14.36
C ASP A 236 7.05 -27.21 -13.37
N PHE A 237 8.22 -27.84 -13.37
CA PHE A 237 8.43 -29.05 -12.57
C PHE A 237 8.87 -28.72 -11.13
N PHE A 238 9.71 -27.69 -10.95
CA PHE A 238 10.37 -27.40 -9.66
C PHE A 238 9.75 -26.21 -8.91
N HIS A 239 9.49 -25.11 -9.62
CA HIS A 239 8.95 -23.85 -9.08
C HIS A 239 9.75 -23.30 -7.87
N ILE A 240 10.95 -22.79 -8.12
CA ILE A 240 11.77 -22.10 -7.11
C ILE A 240 11.11 -20.78 -6.71
N ASN A 241 11.01 -20.48 -5.41
CA ASN A 241 10.30 -19.27 -4.96
C ASN A 241 10.93 -18.52 -3.77
N SER A 242 12.07 -18.99 -3.26
CA SER A 242 12.95 -18.23 -2.38
C SER A 242 14.37 -18.76 -2.44
N VAL A 243 15.32 -17.89 -2.15
CA VAL A 243 16.75 -18.17 -1.97
C VAL A 243 17.30 -17.21 -0.91
N ASP A 244 18.04 -17.76 0.05
CA ASP A 244 18.73 -17.03 1.12
C ASP A 244 20.11 -17.66 1.37
N LYS A 245 20.90 -17.11 2.29
CA LYS A 245 22.17 -17.69 2.73
C LYS A 245 22.14 -18.10 4.20
N THR A 246 22.78 -19.23 4.51
CA THR A 246 23.09 -19.64 5.87
C THR A 246 24.29 -18.85 6.43
N ASP A 247 24.57 -19.02 7.72
CA ASP A 247 25.74 -18.41 8.36
C ASP A 247 27.07 -18.94 7.78
N SER A 248 27.09 -20.16 7.21
CA SER A 248 28.25 -20.74 6.52
C SER A 248 28.46 -20.18 5.11
N GLY A 249 27.51 -19.41 4.58
CA GLY A 249 27.51 -18.88 3.22
C GLY A 249 26.88 -19.81 2.18
N ASP A 250 26.38 -20.97 2.59
CA ASP A 250 25.65 -21.91 1.73
C ASP A 250 24.24 -21.39 1.42
N TYR A 251 23.66 -21.85 0.32
CA TYR A 251 22.37 -21.35 -0.16
C TYR A 251 21.22 -22.17 0.42
N LEU A 252 20.17 -21.48 0.86
CA LEU A 252 18.93 -22.09 1.33
C LEU A 252 17.81 -21.76 0.35
N ILE A 253 17.23 -22.76 -0.30
CA ILE A 253 16.18 -22.56 -1.32
C ILE A 253 14.89 -23.29 -1.00
N SER A 254 13.78 -22.74 -1.51
CA SER A 254 12.47 -23.38 -1.45
C SER A 254 12.11 -23.99 -2.80
N GLY A 255 11.94 -25.31 -2.81
CA GLY A 255 11.35 -26.06 -3.92
C GLY A 255 9.86 -26.23 -3.69
N ARG A 256 9.03 -25.31 -4.21
CA ARG A 256 7.59 -25.31 -3.95
C ARG A 256 6.94 -26.63 -4.35
N TYR A 257 7.35 -27.19 -5.50
CA TYR A 257 6.73 -28.39 -6.04
C TYR A 257 7.36 -29.67 -5.48
N MET A 258 8.41 -29.55 -4.68
CA MET A 258 9.00 -30.66 -3.91
C MET A 258 8.45 -30.77 -2.48
N HIS A 259 7.69 -29.76 -2.02
CA HIS A 259 7.35 -29.61 -0.60
C HIS A 259 8.59 -29.63 0.29
N ALA A 260 9.67 -29.02 -0.17
CA ALA A 260 10.99 -29.17 0.44
C ALA A 260 11.79 -27.87 0.50
N VAL A 261 12.59 -27.77 1.55
CA VAL A 261 13.67 -26.81 1.70
C VAL A 261 14.99 -27.53 1.43
N LEU A 262 15.85 -26.94 0.61
CA LEU A 262 17.15 -27.50 0.26
C LEU A 262 18.27 -26.55 0.72
N CYS A 263 19.31 -27.10 1.34
CA CYS A 263 20.56 -26.40 1.54
C CYS A 263 21.59 -26.87 0.53
N ILE A 264 22.24 -25.92 -0.14
CA ILE A 264 23.11 -26.14 -1.29
C ILE A 264 24.48 -25.56 -0.98
N SER A 265 25.51 -26.38 -1.17
CA SER A 265 26.91 -25.99 -1.02
C SER A 265 27.25 -24.80 -1.92
N SER A 266 27.73 -23.72 -1.30
CA SER A 266 28.23 -22.52 -2.00
C SER A 266 29.46 -22.78 -2.87
N LYS A 267 30.14 -23.91 -2.66
CA LYS A 267 31.39 -24.27 -3.35
C LYS A 267 31.17 -25.24 -4.50
N THR A 268 30.22 -26.16 -4.36
CA THR A 268 30.07 -27.31 -5.27
C THR A 268 28.71 -27.39 -5.94
N GLY A 269 27.69 -26.70 -5.43
CA GLY A 269 26.31 -26.84 -5.90
C GLY A 269 25.60 -28.11 -5.44
N GLU A 270 26.28 -28.98 -4.68
CA GLU A 270 25.69 -30.19 -4.12
C GLU A 270 24.66 -29.87 -3.04
N ILE A 271 23.61 -30.70 -2.96
CA ILE A 271 22.59 -30.62 -1.90
C ILE A 271 23.20 -31.20 -0.62
N LEU A 272 23.42 -30.34 0.37
CA LEU A 272 23.94 -30.74 1.69
C LEU A 272 22.87 -31.45 2.51
N TRP A 273 21.65 -30.91 2.49
CA TRP A 273 20.51 -31.53 3.14
C TRP A 273 19.18 -31.07 2.54
N GLN A 274 18.14 -31.89 2.75
CA GLN A 274 16.76 -31.60 2.39
C GLN A 274 15.87 -31.75 3.63
N LEU A 275 15.05 -30.74 3.89
CA LEU A 275 13.96 -30.78 4.87
C LEU A 275 12.62 -30.90 4.14
N GLY A 276 11.82 -31.90 4.48
CA GLY A 276 10.54 -32.18 3.85
C GLY A 276 10.67 -32.88 2.48
N GLY A 277 9.53 -33.08 1.81
CA GLY A 277 9.45 -33.76 0.53
C GLY A 277 9.83 -35.25 0.55
N LYS A 278 10.08 -35.83 -0.63
CA LYS A 278 10.30 -37.28 -0.79
C LYS A 278 11.67 -37.76 -0.30
N ASN A 279 12.66 -36.88 -0.25
CA ASN A 279 14.05 -37.20 0.11
C ASN A 279 14.46 -36.47 1.41
N ASN A 280 13.55 -36.40 2.38
CA ASN A 280 13.78 -35.72 3.65
C ASN A 280 14.92 -36.37 4.46
N HIS A 281 15.81 -35.55 5.03
CA HIS A 281 16.93 -36.01 5.86
C HIS A 281 16.70 -35.88 7.38
N PHE A 282 15.61 -35.23 7.82
CA PHE A 282 15.40 -34.93 9.23
C PHE A 282 14.29 -35.78 9.84
N GLU A 283 14.51 -36.36 11.02
CA GLU A 283 13.41 -36.89 11.82
C GLU A 283 12.52 -35.74 12.30
N ASP A 284 11.22 -35.84 12.04
CA ASP A 284 10.25 -34.84 12.48
C ASP A 284 9.81 -35.11 13.92
N LEU A 285 10.11 -34.18 14.84
CA LEU A 285 9.80 -34.35 16.25
C LEU A 285 8.38 -33.91 16.63
N ASN A 286 7.76 -32.98 15.88
CA ASN A 286 6.48 -32.37 16.28
C ASN A 286 5.74 -31.63 15.14
N GLY A 287 5.86 -32.06 13.88
CA GLY A 287 5.21 -31.46 12.72
C GLY A 287 6.05 -30.39 12.02
N ALA A 288 7.37 -30.41 12.21
CA ALA A 288 8.31 -29.52 11.56
C ALA A 288 8.40 -29.73 10.03
N THR A 289 8.08 -30.94 9.56
CA THR A 289 8.11 -31.32 8.15
C THR A 289 6.73 -31.34 7.49
N ASP A 290 5.66 -31.10 8.27
CA ASP A 290 4.28 -31.05 7.80
C ASP A 290 3.94 -29.67 7.18
N PHE A 291 4.61 -29.39 6.07
CA PHE A 291 4.35 -28.25 5.20
C PHE A 291 4.29 -28.70 3.74
N ALA A 292 3.54 -27.96 2.92
CA ALA A 292 3.44 -28.22 1.50
C ALA A 292 3.30 -26.92 0.71
N TRP A 293 3.85 -26.89 -0.49
CA TRP A 293 3.73 -25.74 -1.41
C TRP A 293 4.23 -24.40 -0.84
N GLN A 294 5.19 -24.48 0.08
CA GLN A 294 5.69 -23.39 0.92
C GLN A 294 6.35 -22.25 0.14
N HIS A 295 6.46 -21.08 0.78
CA HIS A 295 7.12 -19.87 0.29
C HIS A 295 8.02 -19.24 1.36
N HIS A 296 8.90 -18.33 0.91
CA HIS A 296 9.68 -17.42 1.75
C HIS A 296 10.46 -18.13 2.85
N VAL A 297 11.23 -19.14 2.45
CA VAL A 297 12.19 -19.79 3.34
C VAL A 297 13.37 -18.85 3.54
N THR A 298 13.67 -18.55 4.80
CA THR A 298 14.78 -17.66 5.18
C THR A 298 15.53 -18.22 6.37
N TRP A 299 16.85 -18.00 6.40
CA TRP A 299 17.70 -18.39 7.52
C TRP A 299 17.62 -17.34 8.62
N GLN A 300 17.28 -17.75 9.84
CA GLN A 300 17.16 -16.85 11.00
C GLN A 300 18.41 -16.86 11.90
N GLY A 301 19.41 -17.69 11.57
CA GLY A 301 20.56 -17.96 12.45
C GLY A 301 20.32 -19.15 13.38
N ASN A 302 21.39 -19.68 13.98
CA ASN A 302 21.35 -20.77 14.97
C ASN A 302 20.50 -21.97 14.51
N ASN A 303 20.69 -22.40 13.26
CA ASN A 303 19.95 -23.49 12.62
C ASN A 303 18.43 -23.35 12.65
N THR A 304 17.94 -22.11 12.73
CA THR A 304 16.51 -21.81 12.69
C THR A 304 16.13 -21.25 11.33
N ILE A 305 15.06 -21.77 10.76
CA ILE A 305 14.47 -21.27 9.51
C ILE A 305 13.07 -20.72 9.77
N SER A 306 12.69 -19.70 9.03
CA SER A 306 11.29 -19.30 8.91
C SER A 306 10.77 -19.64 7.52
N LEU A 307 9.51 -20.07 7.43
CA LEU A 307 8.84 -20.32 6.15
C LEU A 307 7.33 -20.07 6.25
N PHE A 308 6.70 -19.78 5.12
CA PHE A 308 5.24 -19.73 5.00
C PHE A 308 4.73 -21.02 4.38
N ASP A 309 4.01 -21.83 5.15
CA ASP A 309 3.33 -23.03 4.68
C ASP A 309 1.97 -22.67 4.06
N ASN A 310 1.88 -22.80 2.74
CA ASN A 310 0.62 -22.62 2.03
C ASN A 310 -0.33 -23.81 2.24
N HIS A 311 0.22 -25.01 2.47
CA HIS A 311 -0.46 -26.30 2.62
C HIS A 311 -1.30 -26.78 1.41
N ALA A 312 -1.60 -25.91 0.44
CA ALA A 312 -2.29 -26.28 -0.80
C ALA A 312 -1.81 -25.48 -2.02
N ASN A 313 -2.25 -25.95 -3.19
CA ASN A 313 -1.97 -25.32 -4.48
C ASN A 313 -3.22 -24.96 -5.29
N ASN A 314 -4.41 -25.18 -4.73
CA ASN A 314 -5.68 -24.94 -5.38
C ASN A 314 -6.73 -24.49 -4.35
N VAL A 315 -7.72 -23.73 -4.82
CA VAL A 315 -8.75 -23.13 -3.96
C VAL A 315 -9.78 -24.13 -3.43
N PHE A 316 -9.82 -25.35 -3.96
CA PHE A 316 -10.75 -26.40 -3.55
C PHE A 316 -10.02 -27.43 -2.67
N HIS A 317 -9.90 -27.10 -1.40
CA HIS A 317 -9.15 -27.90 -0.42
C HIS A 317 -10.06 -28.37 0.71
N ASN A 318 -9.52 -29.24 1.57
CA ASN A 318 -10.19 -29.63 2.80
C ASN A 318 -10.47 -28.38 3.67
N PRO A 319 -11.71 -28.16 4.16
CA PRO A 319 -12.03 -27.05 5.05
C PRO A 319 -11.21 -26.99 6.34
N THR A 320 -10.56 -28.09 6.76
CA THR A 320 -9.69 -28.09 7.94
C THR A 320 -8.28 -27.58 7.66
N ALA A 321 -7.87 -27.51 6.39
CA ALA A 321 -6.55 -27.02 5.99
C ALA A 321 -6.50 -25.49 6.06
N HIS A 322 -5.45 -24.97 6.69
CA HIS A 322 -5.17 -23.55 6.77
C HIS A 322 -3.68 -23.29 6.61
N SER A 323 -3.32 -22.12 6.10
CA SER A 323 -1.92 -21.74 5.92
C SER A 323 -1.34 -21.25 7.25
N LYS A 324 -0.03 -21.41 7.40
CA LYS A 324 0.66 -21.04 8.64
C LYS A 324 2.05 -20.49 8.36
N GLY A 325 2.45 -19.47 9.10
CA GLY A 325 3.87 -19.17 9.26
C GLY A 325 4.51 -20.21 10.18
N MET A 326 5.75 -20.60 9.94
CA MET A 326 6.46 -21.59 10.75
C MET A 326 7.86 -21.08 11.10
N LEU A 327 8.27 -21.33 12.34
CA LEU A 327 9.68 -21.27 12.77
C LEU A 327 10.11 -22.69 13.11
N ILE A 328 11.16 -23.18 12.44
CA ILE A 328 11.65 -24.55 12.59
C ILE A 328 13.12 -24.49 13.00
N HIS A 329 13.47 -25.24 14.03
CA HIS A 329 14.85 -25.48 14.43
C HIS A 329 15.36 -26.81 13.89
N LEU A 330 16.60 -26.84 13.43
CA LEU A 330 17.28 -28.01 12.91
C LEU A 330 18.43 -28.40 13.86
N ASP A 331 18.36 -29.61 14.43
CA ASP A 331 19.51 -30.23 15.10
C ASP A 331 20.32 -30.96 14.03
N MET A 332 21.44 -30.35 13.62
CA MET A 332 22.29 -30.88 12.54
C MET A 332 23.14 -32.08 12.98
N GLU A 333 23.30 -32.32 14.28
CA GLU A 333 24.04 -33.48 14.80
C GLU A 333 23.15 -34.71 14.84
N LYS A 334 21.91 -34.54 15.33
CA LYS A 334 20.92 -35.63 15.40
C LYS A 334 20.10 -35.77 14.13
N MET A 335 20.20 -34.82 13.20
CA MET A 335 19.35 -34.72 12.01
C MET A 335 17.86 -34.77 12.39
N THR A 336 17.45 -33.90 13.31
CA THR A 336 16.04 -33.77 13.72
C THR A 336 15.53 -32.35 13.43
N ALA A 337 14.22 -32.23 13.21
CA ALA A 337 13.56 -30.96 12.98
C ALA A 337 12.45 -30.75 14.02
N THR A 338 12.42 -29.55 14.62
CA THR A 338 11.42 -29.16 15.62
C THR A 338 10.70 -27.89 15.19
N LEU A 339 9.37 -27.93 15.10
CA LEU A 339 8.51 -26.77 14.99
C LEU A 339 8.54 -26.01 16.32
N LEU A 340 9.17 -24.84 16.32
CA LEU A 340 9.23 -23.96 17.48
C LEU A 340 7.92 -23.21 17.68
N GLN A 341 7.34 -22.71 16.59
CA GLN A 341 6.11 -21.93 16.60
C GLN A 341 5.39 -21.98 15.25
N ALA A 342 4.06 -21.96 15.31
CA ALA A 342 3.18 -21.80 14.14
C ALA A 342 2.30 -20.56 14.29
N PHE A 343 2.18 -19.79 13.21
CA PHE A 343 1.43 -18.54 13.17
C PHE A 343 0.26 -18.68 12.20
N VAL A 344 -0.93 -18.92 12.74
CA VAL A 344 -2.16 -19.18 11.97
C VAL A 344 -3.05 -17.95 12.00
N HIS A 345 -3.55 -17.53 10.83
CA HIS A 345 -4.54 -16.44 10.74
C HIS A 345 -5.73 -16.73 11.67
N PRO A 346 -6.29 -15.74 12.39
CA PRO A 346 -7.41 -15.96 13.32
C PRO A 346 -8.61 -16.66 12.68
N ASP A 347 -8.89 -16.33 11.41
CA ASP A 347 -9.98 -16.92 10.64
C ASP A 347 -9.62 -18.25 9.94
N LYS A 348 -8.43 -18.81 10.21
CA LYS A 348 -7.94 -20.08 9.65
C LYS A 348 -8.03 -20.16 8.12
N ILE A 349 -7.66 -19.08 7.44
CA ILE A 349 -7.69 -19.01 5.98
C ILE A 349 -6.64 -19.93 5.34
N LEU A 350 -6.93 -20.43 4.15
CA LEU A 350 -5.96 -21.10 3.31
C LEU A 350 -5.55 -20.22 2.14
N ASN A 351 -4.28 -19.86 2.12
CA ASN A 351 -3.66 -19.05 1.09
C ASN A 351 -2.89 -19.97 0.12
N VAL A 352 -3.38 -20.15 -1.11
CA VAL A 352 -2.91 -21.23 -2.00
C VAL A 352 -1.58 -20.94 -2.68
N SER A 353 -1.06 -19.71 -2.55
CA SER A 353 0.21 -19.29 -3.13
C SER A 353 0.76 -18.05 -2.43
N GLN A 354 2.07 -17.78 -2.61
CA GLN A 354 2.74 -16.57 -2.10
C GLN A 354 2.74 -16.54 -0.57
N GLY A 355 3.10 -15.40 0.02
CA GLY A 355 3.14 -15.21 1.47
C GLY A 355 4.55 -15.07 2.01
N SER A 356 4.65 -14.55 3.22
CA SER A 356 5.92 -14.29 3.92
C SER A 356 5.77 -14.46 5.42
N VAL A 357 6.87 -14.88 6.04
CA VAL A 357 7.12 -14.80 7.49
C VAL A 357 8.35 -13.93 7.70
N GLN A 358 8.23 -12.91 8.53
CA GLN A 358 9.34 -12.03 8.89
C GLN A 358 9.42 -11.91 10.41
N VAL A 359 10.56 -12.32 10.96
CA VAL A 359 10.91 -12.00 12.35
C VAL A 359 11.43 -10.55 12.38
N LEU A 360 10.81 -9.70 13.19
CA LEU A 360 11.18 -8.29 13.33
C LEU A 360 12.32 -8.16 14.35
N PRO A 361 13.50 -7.67 13.95
CA PRO A 361 14.71 -7.77 14.78
C PRO A 361 14.66 -6.95 16.06
N GLU A 362 13.98 -5.80 16.06
CA GLU A 362 13.94 -4.89 17.23
C GLU A 362 12.93 -5.36 18.28
N SER A 363 11.77 -5.84 17.86
CA SER A 363 10.67 -6.23 18.76
C SER A 363 10.63 -7.73 19.07
N GLY A 364 11.23 -8.58 18.23
CA GLY A 364 11.08 -10.04 18.28
C GLY A 364 9.70 -10.53 17.82
N ASN A 365 8.83 -9.62 17.39
CA ASN A 365 7.52 -9.96 16.84
C ASN A 365 7.67 -10.66 15.48
N VAL A 366 6.63 -11.37 15.06
CA VAL A 366 6.58 -12.05 13.76
C VAL A 366 5.46 -11.49 12.91
N LEU A 367 5.81 -10.89 11.77
CA LEU A 367 4.85 -10.47 10.77
C LEU A 367 4.62 -11.59 9.75
N VAL A 368 3.36 -11.95 9.54
CA VAL A 368 2.93 -12.92 8.53
C VAL A 368 2.09 -12.22 7.48
N GLY A 369 2.57 -12.21 6.24
CA GLY A 369 1.83 -11.73 5.07
C GLY A 369 1.18 -12.90 4.35
N PHE A 370 -0.12 -12.82 4.08
CA PHE A 370 -0.90 -13.92 3.48
C PHE A 370 -1.02 -13.82 1.95
N GLY A 371 -0.03 -13.21 1.27
CA GLY A 371 0.20 -13.42 -0.16
C GLY A 371 -1.01 -13.18 -1.08
N ASN A 372 -1.63 -14.28 -1.53
CA ASN A 372 -2.79 -14.26 -2.43
C ASN A 372 -4.07 -13.76 -1.75
N SER A 373 -4.11 -13.80 -0.41
CA SER A 373 -5.11 -13.14 0.42
C SER A 373 -4.65 -11.74 0.85
N PRO A 374 -5.51 -10.70 0.79
CA PRO A 374 -5.16 -9.32 1.10
C PRO A 374 -5.18 -9.03 2.61
N THR A 375 -4.44 -9.81 3.38
CA THR A 375 -4.36 -9.71 4.86
C THR A 375 -2.93 -9.94 5.36
N TYR A 376 -2.64 -9.36 6.53
CA TYR A 376 -1.40 -9.57 7.26
C TYR A 376 -1.66 -9.51 8.77
N VAL A 377 -0.89 -10.29 9.52
CA VAL A 377 -1.01 -10.40 10.97
C VAL A 377 0.36 -10.31 11.61
N GLU A 378 0.48 -9.51 12.66
CA GLU A 378 1.66 -9.45 13.50
C GLU A 378 1.39 -10.18 14.83
N TYR A 379 2.31 -11.06 15.21
CA TYR A 379 2.27 -11.87 16.42
C TYR A 379 3.44 -11.53 17.34
N SER A 380 3.31 -11.80 18.63
CA SER A 380 4.49 -11.91 19.50
C SER A 380 5.29 -13.18 19.16
N ALA A 381 6.51 -13.29 19.68
CA ALA A 381 7.35 -14.48 19.52
C ALA A 381 6.63 -15.78 19.99
N GLU A 382 5.77 -15.67 21.00
CA GLU A 382 4.99 -16.78 21.56
C GLU A 382 3.71 -17.10 20.77
N GLY A 383 3.48 -16.45 19.62
CA GLY A 383 2.33 -16.72 18.75
C GLY A 383 1.04 -15.99 19.15
N LYS A 384 1.08 -15.03 20.09
CA LYS A 384 -0.09 -14.22 20.41
C LYS A 384 -0.30 -13.16 19.33
N MET A 385 -1.50 -13.14 18.71
CA MET A 385 -1.87 -12.09 17.76
C MET A 385 -1.84 -10.71 18.43
N LEU A 386 -1.11 -9.78 17.84
CA LEU A 386 -0.98 -8.39 18.28
C LEU A 386 -1.77 -7.45 17.37
N CYS A 387 -1.51 -7.52 16.07
CA CYS A 387 -2.16 -6.70 15.06
C CYS A 387 -2.71 -7.55 13.92
N ASN A 388 -3.92 -7.22 13.46
CA ASN A 388 -4.54 -7.87 12.31
C ASN A 388 -5.14 -6.80 11.41
N ALA A 389 -4.86 -6.89 10.11
CA ALA A 389 -5.40 -5.96 9.13
C ALA A 389 -5.54 -6.59 7.76
N HIS A 390 -6.54 -6.10 7.02
CA HIS A 390 -6.82 -6.53 5.65
C HIS A 390 -7.13 -5.33 4.75
N PHE A 391 -6.87 -5.46 3.45
CA PHE A 391 -7.02 -4.39 2.46
C PHE A 391 -8.00 -4.73 1.33
N ALA A 392 -8.89 -5.69 1.58
CA ALA A 392 -10.08 -5.99 0.79
C ALA A 392 -11.18 -6.49 1.74
N PRO A 393 -12.47 -6.47 1.34
CA PRO A 393 -13.55 -6.96 2.19
C PRO A 393 -13.29 -8.40 2.67
N HIS A 394 -13.48 -8.66 3.95
CA HIS A 394 -13.21 -9.94 4.61
C HIS A 394 -13.79 -11.16 3.85
N LEU A 395 -15.04 -11.03 3.38
CA LEU A 395 -15.75 -12.07 2.62
C LEU A 395 -15.01 -12.55 1.36
N VAL A 396 -14.16 -11.70 0.76
CA VAL A 396 -13.51 -11.96 -0.53
C VAL A 396 -12.38 -12.99 -0.42
N PHE A 397 -11.76 -13.13 0.76
CA PHE A 397 -10.59 -13.99 0.93
C PHE A 397 -10.79 -15.11 1.96
N GLU A 398 -11.79 -15.01 2.84
CA GLU A 398 -12.12 -16.08 3.79
C GLU A 398 -12.73 -17.30 3.09
N ILE A 399 -13.67 -17.08 2.15
CA ILE A 399 -14.44 -18.19 1.55
C ILE A 399 -13.70 -18.79 0.35
N ILE A 400 -13.13 -17.97 -0.53
CA ILE A 400 -12.45 -18.44 -1.75
C ILE A 400 -11.27 -17.53 -2.13
N ASP A 401 -10.05 -18.09 -2.09
CA ASP A 401 -8.80 -17.38 -2.41
C ASP A 401 -8.59 -17.15 -3.92
N PHE A 402 -9.47 -16.37 -4.56
CA PHE A 402 -9.39 -16.04 -5.99
C PHE A 402 -8.30 -15.00 -6.33
N GLY A 403 -7.59 -14.45 -5.33
CA GLY A 403 -6.54 -13.45 -5.56
C GLY A 403 -7.04 -12.18 -6.27
N LEU A 404 -8.28 -11.75 -5.98
CA LEU A 404 -8.92 -10.56 -6.56
C LEU A 404 -8.16 -9.27 -6.23
N VAL A 405 -7.59 -9.24 -5.02
CA VAL A 405 -6.70 -8.23 -4.46
C VAL A 405 -5.68 -8.99 -3.62
N LYS A 406 -4.39 -8.67 -3.77
CA LYS A 406 -3.29 -9.39 -3.13
C LYS A 406 -2.02 -8.59 -3.06
N SER A 407 -1.07 -9.01 -2.23
CA SER A 407 0.31 -8.53 -2.21
C SER A 407 1.23 -9.73 -2.07
N TYR A 408 2.20 -9.90 -2.98
CA TYR A 408 3.01 -11.13 -3.03
C TYR A 408 3.68 -11.48 -1.69
N ARG A 409 4.22 -10.46 -1.03
CA ARG A 409 4.68 -10.50 0.35
C ARG A 409 4.26 -9.21 1.05
N VAL A 410 4.33 -9.21 2.38
CA VAL A 410 4.23 -8.02 3.22
C VAL A 410 5.44 -8.02 4.14
N PHE A 411 6.16 -6.90 4.18
CA PHE A 411 7.30 -6.71 5.07
C PHE A 411 7.11 -5.47 5.94
N LYS A 412 7.87 -5.39 7.02
CA LYS A 412 7.86 -4.26 7.94
C LYS A 412 9.27 -3.85 8.35
N HIS A 413 9.56 -2.56 8.16
CA HIS A 413 10.88 -1.97 8.43
C HIS A 413 10.75 -0.50 8.82
N PRO A 414 11.70 0.04 9.60
CA PRO A 414 11.91 1.48 9.61
C PRO A 414 12.31 1.96 8.20
N TRP A 415 11.90 3.17 7.84
CA TRP A 415 12.30 3.78 6.57
C TRP A 415 12.33 5.29 6.70
N VAL A 416 13.37 5.89 6.12
CA VAL A 416 13.54 7.34 6.05
C VAL A 416 13.60 7.77 4.59
N GLY A 417 12.58 8.50 4.16
CA GLY A 417 12.45 9.04 2.83
C GLY A 417 12.70 10.55 2.78
N ARG A 418 13.54 10.95 1.83
CA ARG A 418 13.97 12.33 1.55
C ARG A 418 13.77 12.63 0.07
N PRO A 419 12.52 12.75 -0.40
CA PRO A 419 12.23 13.01 -1.80
C PRO A 419 12.81 14.35 -2.25
N LYS A 420 13.24 14.45 -3.51
CA LYS A 420 13.73 15.69 -4.12
C LYS A 420 12.62 16.59 -4.69
N THR A 421 11.37 16.11 -4.68
CA THR A 421 10.19 16.89 -5.05
C THR A 421 9.86 17.92 -3.96
N VAL A 422 8.95 18.85 -4.25
CA VAL A 422 8.38 19.75 -3.25
C VAL A 422 7.01 19.23 -2.76
N PRO A 423 6.50 19.71 -1.61
CA PRO A 423 5.15 19.36 -1.16
C PRO A 423 4.07 19.73 -2.19
N ASP A 424 3.13 18.82 -2.41
CA ASP A 424 1.93 19.04 -3.21
C ASP A 424 0.90 19.83 -2.41
N VAL A 425 0.29 20.83 -3.04
CA VAL A 425 -0.69 21.71 -2.38
C VAL A 425 -1.93 21.93 -3.25
N LYS A 426 -3.12 21.87 -2.65
CA LYS A 426 -4.39 22.16 -3.32
C LYS A 426 -5.32 22.98 -2.46
N VAL A 427 -5.92 24.02 -3.05
CA VAL A 427 -7.01 24.77 -2.43
C VAL A 427 -8.36 24.22 -2.93
N LYS A 428 -9.22 23.77 -2.01
CA LYS A 428 -10.56 23.26 -2.34
C LYS A 428 -11.54 23.56 -1.21
N ARG A 429 -12.70 24.13 -1.56
CA ARG A 429 -13.82 24.39 -0.62
C ARG A 429 -13.39 25.12 0.68
N GLY A 430 -12.60 26.19 0.54
CA GLY A 430 -12.14 26.99 1.68
C GLY A 430 -11.09 26.33 2.57
N LYS A 431 -10.48 25.22 2.10
CA LYS A 431 -9.37 24.55 2.77
C LYS A 431 -8.14 24.47 1.87
N VAL A 432 -6.96 24.52 2.48
CA VAL A 432 -5.68 24.18 1.84
C VAL A 432 -5.31 22.77 2.29
N TYR A 433 -5.04 21.89 1.34
CA TYR A 433 -4.58 20.53 1.58
C TYR A 433 -3.11 20.44 1.16
N VAL A 434 -2.30 19.75 1.95
CA VAL A 434 -0.87 19.56 1.69
C VAL A 434 -0.47 18.11 1.98
N SER A 435 0.39 17.56 1.14
CA SER A 435 1.05 16.27 1.35
C SER A 435 2.43 16.29 0.71
N TRP A 436 3.31 15.36 1.08
CA TRP A 436 4.60 15.20 0.40
C TRP A 436 4.96 13.72 0.32
N ASN A 437 4.79 13.15 -0.88
CA ASN A 437 4.91 11.72 -1.12
C ASN A 437 6.30 11.19 -0.72
N GLY A 438 6.35 10.39 0.34
CA GLY A 438 7.57 9.78 0.85
C GLY A 438 8.46 10.66 1.71
N ALA A 439 8.07 11.87 2.08
CA ALA A 439 8.84 12.69 3.01
C ALA A 439 8.53 12.28 4.47
N THR A 440 9.41 11.47 5.06
CA THR A 440 9.19 10.89 6.40
C THR A 440 9.61 11.83 7.52
N GLU A 441 10.56 12.72 7.25
CA GLU A 441 11.13 13.64 8.26
C GLU A 441 10.22 14.84 8.57
N VAL A 442 9.12 15.01 7.82
CA VAL A 442 8.15 16.08 8.03
C VAL A 442 7.31 15.77 9.26
N THR A 443 7.39 16.63 10.28
CA THR A 443 6.62 16.53 11.52
C THR A 443 5.46 17.53 11.58
N GLY A 444 5.53 18.60 10.78
CA GLY A 444 4.54 19.66 10.76
C GLY A 444 4.53 20.48 9.47
N TRP A 445 3.56 21.38 9.40
CA TRP A 445 3.29 22.24 8.26
C TRP A 445 3.04 23.67 8.73
N ARG A 446 3.56 24.65 7.98
CA ARG A 446 3.29 26.08 8.18
C ARG A 446 2.58 26.65 6.96
N LEU A 447 1.36 27.14 7.12
CA LEU A 447 0.64 27.87 6.09
C LEU A 447 1.08 29.32 6.08
N GLU A 448 1.50 29.83 4.92
CA GLU A 448 1.94 31.20 4.73
C GLU A 448 1.13 31.87 3.60
N THR A 449 1.02 33.19 3.64
CA THR A 449 0.31 33.97 2.61
C THR A 449 1.12 35.17 2.14
N ALA A 450 0.93 35.52 0.86
CA ALA A 450 1.47 36.73 0.27
C ALA A 450 0.44 37.43 -0.62
N ARG A 451 0.74 38.68 -0.99
CA ARG A 451 -0.10 39.50 -1.87
C ARG A 451 0.09 39.18 -3.36
N ALA A 452 1.24 38.63 -3.73
CA ALA A 452 1.65 38.31 -5.09
C ALA A 452 2.15 36.86 -5.19
N VAL A 453 2.14 36.30 -6.40
CA VAL A 453 2.62 34.93 -6.69
C VAL A 453 4.16 34.85 -6.68
N GLU A 454 4.82 35.90 -7.14
CA GLU A 454 6.29 36.06 -7.18
C GLU A 454 6.82 36.80 -5.94
N ALA A 455 6.08 36.77 -4.83
CA ALA A 455 6.52 37.36 -3.58
C ALA A 455 7.84 36.71 -3.14
N LYS A 456 8.77 37.51 -2.61
CA LYS A 456 10.01 37.03 -2.01
C LYS A 456 9.71 36.38 -0.65
N ASP A 457 10.62 35.53 -0.16
CA ASP A 457 10.41 34.78 1.09
C ASP A 457 10.04 35.65 2.30
N HIS A 458 10.62 36.85 2.41
CA HIS A 458 10.34 37.79 3.51
C HIS A 458 8.97 38.49 3.40
N GLU A 459 8.29 38.40 2.25
CA GLU A 459 6.96 38.97 2.03
C GLU A 459 5.84 37.98 2.41
N PHE A 460 6.18 36.72 2.65
CA PHE A 460 5.24 35.73 3.16
C PHE A 460 5.03 35.90 4.66
N VAL A 461 3.77 35.87 5.08
CA VAL A 461 3.37 35.96 6.48
C VAL A 461 2.79 34.63 6.93
N THR A 462 3.30 34.10 8.03
CA THR A 462 2.77 32.90 8.69
C THR A 462 1.34 33.13 9.12
N MET A 463 0.45 32.23 8.71
CA MET A 463 -0.95 32.25 9.08
C MET A 463 -1.25 31.27 10.21
N GLN A 464 -0.83 30.01 10.03
CA GLN A 464 -1.18 28.88 10.88
C GLN A 464 -0.04 27.85 10.81
N GLU A 465 0.17 27.12 11.90
CA GLU A 465 0.98 25.90 11.92
C GLU A 465 0.10 24.73 12.36
N ALA A 466 0.39 23.54 11.83
CA ALA A 466 -0.28 22.31 12.22
C ALA A 466 0.73 21.16 12.26
N LYS A 467 0.56 20.24 13.22
CA LYS A 467 1.27 18.96 13.18
C LYS A 467 0.81 18.16 11.97
N ARG A 468 1.70 17.33 11.42
CA ARG A 468 1.33 16.38 10.37
C ARG A 468 0.26 15.43 10.91
N ASP A 469 -0.83 15.32 10.18
CA ASP A 469 -1.92 14.38 10.44
C ASP A 469 -2.03 13.41 9.25
N GLY A 470 -1.59 12.16 9.43
CA GLY A 470 -1.51 11.15 8.37
C GLY A 470 -0.63 11.59 7.17
N PHE A 471 -1.12 11.30 5.95
CA PHE A 471 -0.46 11.67 4.70
C PHE A 471 -0.79 13.10 4.25
N GLU A 472 -2.07 13.48 4.32
CA GLU A 472 -2.57 14.79 3.89
C GLU A 472 -3.07 15.58 5.09
N THR A 473 -2.49 16.75 5.31
CA THR A 473 -2.93 17.70 6.34
C THR A 473 -3.75 18.82 5.71
N SER A 474 -4.72 19.37 6.43
CA SER A 474 -5.56 20.46 5.93
C SER A 474 -5.60 21.67 6.86
N PHE A 475 -5.65 22.87 6.26
CA PHE A 475 -5.83 24.16 6.93
C PHE A 475 -7.14 24.80 6.51
N ALA A 476 -7.84 25.43 7.46
CA ALA A 476 -9.02 26.24 7.14
C ALA A 476 -8.60 27.66 6.72
N LEU A 477 -9.12 28.14 5.59
CA LEU A 477 -8.96 29.51 5.13
C LEU A 477 -10.11 30.37 5.65
N ARG A 478 -9.85 31.17 6.69
CA ARG A 478 -10.86 32.05 7.31
C ARG A 478 -11.05 33.39 6.62
N LYS A 479 -10.04 33.86 5.87
CA LYS A 479 -10.06 35.17 5.20
C LYS A 479 -9.74 35.01 3.71
N ASN A 480 -10.08 36.03 2.93
CA ASN A 480 -9.76 36.10 1.51
C ASN A 480 -8.27 36.42 1.34
N HIS A 481 -7.45 35.38 1.44
CA HIS A 481 -6.04 35.44 1.05
C HIS A 481 -5.97 35.46 -0.49
N ARG A 482 -4.90 36.02 -1.08
CA ARG A 482 -4.73 36.01 -2.54
C ARG A 482 -3.88 34.82 -2.99
N TYR A 483 -2.75 34.62 -2.32
CA TYR A 483 -1.82 33.55 -2.58
C TYR A 483 -1.38 32.91 -1.28
N VAL A 484 -1.19 31.59 -1.30
CA VAL A 484 -0.70 30.81 -0.17
C VAL A 484 0.38 29.83 -0.62
N ARG A 485 1.30 29.52 0.28
CA ARG A 485 2.22 28.39 0.18
C ARG A 485 2.26 27.66 1.51
N VAL A 486 2.81 26.45 1.52
CA VAL A 486 2.98 25.67 2.74
C VAL A 486 4.46 25.30 2.89
N ALA A 487 5.03 25.57 4.05
CA ALA A 487 6.37 25.12 4.42
C ALA A 487 6.27 23.76 5.14
N ALA A 488 7.11 22.80 4.75
CA ALA A 488 7.31 21.55 5.46
C ALA A 488 8.29 21.76 6.61
N LEU A 489 7.95 21.28 7.81
CA LEU A 489 8.75 21.47 9.02
C LEU A 489 9.32 20.15 9.53
N ASP A 490 10.59 20.16 9.91
CA ASP A 490 11.25 19.04 10.61
C ASP A 490 10.94 19.01 12.12
N ALA A 491 11.52 18.06 12.86
CA ALA A 491 11.34 17.93 14.31
C ALA A 491 11.86 19.12 15.13
N SER A 492 12.78 19.91 14.58
CA SER A 492 13.35 21.13 15.18
C SER A 492 12.58 22.39 14.77
N HIS A 493 11.43 22.25 14.11
CA HIS A 493 10.66 23.34 13.49
C HIS A 493 11.42 24.12 12.40
N GLY A 494 12.49 23.54 11.86
CA GLY A 494 13.23 24.05 10.70
C GLY A 494 12.45 23.83 9.41
N VAL A 495 12.55 24.78 8.47
CA VAL A 495 11.91 24.66 7.16
C VAL A 495 12.75 23.77 6.25
N MET A 496 12.14 22.68 5.79
CA MET A 496 12.78 21.71 4.87
C MET A 496 12.57 22.08 3.40
N ALA A 497 11.35 22.50 3.05
CA ALA A 497 10.94 22.85 1.69
C ALA A 497 9.66 23.67 1.71
N TYR A 498 9.39 24.38 0.62
CA TYR A 498 8.12 25.07 0.38
C TYR A 498 7.37 24.39 -0.77
N SER A 499 6.04 24.33 -0.65
CA SER A 499 5.17 23.99 -1.78
C SER A 499 5.23 25.07 -2.87
N ALA A 500 4.65 24.76 -4.03
CA ALA A 500 4.30 25.80 -4.98
C ALA A 500 3.36 26.86 -4.35
N VAL A 501 3.45 28.11 -4.82
CA VAL A 501 2.52 29.18 -4.44
C VAL A 501 1.23 29.02 -5.23
N VAL A 502 0.10 28.89 -4.53
CA VAL A 502 -1.22 28.70 -5.15
C VAL A 502 -2.15 29.86 -4.87
N LYS A 503 -2.94 30.22 -5.88
CA LYS A 503 -3.99 31.22 -5.76
C LYS A 503 -5.18 30.66 -4.98
N THR A 504 -5.65 31.40 -4.00
CA THR A 504 -6.88 31.06 -3.26
C THR A 504 -8.09 31.68 -3.97
N PRO A 505 -9.14 30.90 -4.28
CA PRO A 505 -10.36 31.44 -4.88
C PRO A 505 -10.99 32.45 -3.92
N SER A 506 -11.36 33.63 -4.43
CA SER A 506 -12.17 34.54 -3.63
C SER A 506 -13.55 33.93 -3.40
N PRO A 507 -14.10 33.99 -2.17
CA PRO A 507 -15.44 33.49 -1.91
C PRO A 507 -16.40 34.18 -2.88
N SER A 508 -17.24 33.40 -3.56
CA SER A 508 -18.13 33.86 -4.63
C SER A 508 -19.33 34.66 -4.08
N LEU A 509 -19.15 35.39 -2.98
CA LEU A 509 -20.15 36.28 -2.40
C LEU A 509 -20.72 37.20 -3.47
N ALA A 510 -19.90 37.72 -4.39
CA ALA A 510 -20.41 38.51 -5.51
C ALA A 510 -21.39 37.72 -6.40
N PHE A 511 -21.13 36.44 -6.68
CA PHE A 511 -22.03 35.64 -7.52
C PHE A 511 -23.38 35.40 -6.83
N TRP A 512 -23.38 35.05 -5.53
CA TRP A 512 -24.65 34.85 -4.81
C TRP A 512 -25.38 36.16 -4.56
N SER A 513 -24.69 37.24 -4.21
CA SER A 513 -25.30 38.56 -4.06
C SER A 513 -25.90 39.05 -5.38
N ILE A 514 -25.19 38.90 -6.50
CA ILE A 514 -25.72 39.25 -7.82
C ILE A 514 -26.87 38.31 -8.19
N PHE A 515 -26.75 37.01 -7.95
CA PHE A 515 -27.82 36.04 -8.21
C PHE A 515 -29.09 36.38 -7.42
N PHE A 516 -28.99 36.64 -6.12
CA PHE A 516 -30.13 37.03 -5.28
C PHE A 516 -30.68 38.41 -5.65
N LEU A 517 -29.84 39.36 -6.08
CA LEU A 517 -30.29 40.68 -6.51
C LEU A 517 -31.02 40.60 -7.87
N VAL A 518 -30.49 39.85 -8.83
CA VAL A 518 -31.13 39.61 -10.14
C VAL A 518 -32.41 38.77 -9.98
N PHE A 519 -32.37 37.71 -9.17
CA PHE A 519 -33.54 36.88 -8.88
C PHE A 519 -34.61 37.69 -8.13
N GLY A 520 -34.22 38.51 -7.14
CA GLY A 520 -35.11 39.41 -6.42
C GLY A 520 -35.74 40.47 -7.33
N CYS A 521 -34.96 41.08 -8.22
CA CYS A 521 -35.48 42.00 -9.24
C CYS A 521 -36.45 41.31 -10.19
N MET A 522 -36.16 40.07 -10.64
CA MET A 522 -37.09 39.31 -11.47
C MET A 522 -38.39 39.00 -10.73
N VAL A 523 -38.34 38.53 -9.48
CA VAL A 523 -39.55 38.26 -8.68
C VAL A 523 -40.37 39.54 -8.47
N LEU A 524 -39.74 40.69 -8.23
CA LEU A 524 -40.43 41.97 -8.12
C LEU A 524 -41.04 42.41 -9.46
N CYS A 525 -40.33 42.26 -10.58
CA CYS A 525 -40.85 42.58 -11.90
C CYS A 525 -42.03 41.67 -12.29
N PHE A 526 -41.92 40.35 -12.09
CA PHE A 526 -43.01 39.41 -12.35
C PHE A 526 -44.18 39.59 -11.38
N GLY A 527 -43.92 39.90 -10.11
CA GLY A 527 -44.93 40.23 -9.11
C GLY A 527 -45.68 41.52 -9.47
N PHE A 528 -44.96 42.56 -9.91
CA PHE A 528 -45.56 43.81 -10.37
C PHE A 528 -46.38 43.61 -11.66
N LEU A 529 -45.85 42.87 -12.64
CA LEU A 529 -46.59 42.51 -13.86
C LEU A 529 -47.85 41.68 -13.52
N GLY A 530 -47.76 40.76 -12.57
CA GLY A 530 -48.90 39.97 -12.08
C GLY A 530 -49.95 40.84 -11.39
N LEU A 531 -49.54 41.80 -10.57
CA LEU A 531 -50.43 42.78 -9.93
C LEU A 531 -51.11 43.70 -10.96
N VAL A 532 -50.36 44.19 -11.95
CA VAL A 532 -50.91 45.00 -13.05
C VAL A 532 -51.93 44.18 -13.86
N PHE A 533 -51.64 42.91 -14.13
CA PHE A 533 -52.56 42.00 -14.81
C PHE A 533 -53.81 41.72 -13.98
N LEU A 534 -53.67 41.49 -12.67
CA LEU A 534 -54.79 41.30 -11.74
C LEU A 534 -55.69 42.54 -11.65
N TYR A 535 -55.12 43.73 -11.50
CA TYR A 535 -55.89 44.98 -11.45
C TYR A 535 -56.52 45.35 -12.80
N GLY A 536 -55.90 44.96 -13.92
CA GLY A 536 -56.50 45.10 -15.25
C GLY A 536 -57.70 44.16 -15.47
N LYS A 537 -57.70 42.99 -14.82
CA LYS A 537 -58.76 41.97 -14.97
C LYS A 537 -59.89 42.07 -13.94
N PHE A 538 -59.61 42.62 -12.76
CA PHE A 538 -60.54 42.76 -11.64
C PHE A 538 -60.52 44.18 -11.07
N PRO A 539 -61.22 45.14 -11.71
CA PRO A 539 -61.25 46.54 -11.27
C PRO A 539 -61.94 46.76 -9.92
N GLU A 540 -62.68 45.77 -9.42
CA GLU A 540 -63.35 45.73 -8.10
C GLU A 540 -62.34 45.62 -6.92
N LEU A 541 -61.06 45.31 -7.18
CA LEU A 541 -60.06 45.18 -6.12
C LEU A 541 -59.79 46.52 -5.42
N PRO A 542 -59.75 46.56 -4.07
CA PRO A 542 -59.55 47.78 -3.31
C PRO A 542 -58.18 48.40 -3.62
N ARG A 543 -58.18 49.58 -4.26
CA ARG A 543 -56.95 50.28 -4.68
C ARG A 543 -55.96 50.41 -3.52
N PRO A 544 -54.66 50.16 -3.75
CA PRO A 544 -53.66 50.38 -2.73
C PRO A 544 -53.65 51.86 -2.30
N PRO A 545 -53.36 52.16 -1.03
CA PRO A 545 -53.34 53.52 -0.52
C PRO A 545 -52.38 54.38 -1.35
N LYS A 546 -52.80 55.60 -1.70
CA LYS A 546 -51.99 56.52 -2.50
C LYS A 546 -50.63 56.74 -1.82
N LEU A 547 -49.56 56.47 -2.55
CA LEU A 547 -48.17 56.65 -2.14
C LEU A 547 -47.77 58.11 -1.82
N SER A 548 -48.70 59.07 -1.91
CA SER A 548 -48.45 60.48 -1.55
C SER A 548 -48.03 60.66 -0.08
N GLY A 549 -48.33 59.71 0.81
CA GLY A 549 -47.87 59.76 2.21
C GLY A 549 -46.40 59.38 2.43
N LEU A 550 -45.75 58.64 1.52
CA LEU A 550 -44.40 58.13 1.76
C LEU A 550 -43.31 59.20 1.52
N ARG A 551 -43.54 60.16 0.62
CA ARG A 551 -42.59 61.25 0.37
C ARG A 551 -42.40 62.17 1.58
N ALA A 552 -43.41 62.31 2.43
CA ALA A 552 -43.33 63.15 3.63
C ALA A 552 -42.49 62.50 4.75
N ARG A 553 -42.35 61.17 4.79
CA ARG A 553 -41.59 60.48 5.85
C ARG A 553 -40.13 60.18 5.50
N LEU A 554 -39.77 60.20 4.22
CA LEU A 554 -38.38 59.99 3.78
C LEU A 554 -37.59 61.29 3.59
N GLY A 555 -38.25 62.46 3.50
CA GLY A 555 -37.57 63.76 3.41
C GLY A 555 -37.03 64.31 4.73
N ALA A 556 -37.60 63.92 5.87
CA ALA A 556 -37.24 64.50 7.18
C ALA A 556 -35.96 63.93 7.82
N VAL A 557 -35.39 62.86 7.28
CA VAL A 557 -34.21 62.19 7.88
C VAL A 557 -32.88 62.66 7.24
N VAL A 558 -32.92 63.50 6.20
CA VAL A 558 -31.71 63.85 5.41
C VAL A 558 -31.37 65.35 5.40
N ALA A 559 -32.16 66.23 6.02
CA ALA A 559 -31.83 67.66 6.05
C ALA A 559 -32.34 68.37 7.32
N GLY A 560 -31.41 68.80 8.18
CA GLY A 560 -31.66 69.61 9.38
C GLY A 560 -31.14 68.90 10.64
N ASN A 561 -30.22 69.41 11.44
CA ASN A 561 -29.77 70.78 11.61
C ASN A 561 -28.30 70.81 12.07
N TYR A 562 -27.54 71.69 11.41
CA TYR A 562 -26.32 72.30 11.92
C TYR A 562 -26.69 73.50 12.81
N ARG A 563 -25.83 73.77 13.80
CA ARG A 563 -25.55 75.04 14.52
C ARG A 563 -26.36 75.46 15.77
N GLU A 564 -25.60 75.45 16.89
CA GLU A 564 -25.34 76.52 17.88
C GLU A 564 -26.51 77.21 18.60
N HIS A 565 -26.62 77.00 19.93
CA HIS A 565 -26.46 78.07 20.94
C HIS A 565 -26.37 77.51 22.38
N ASN A 566 -25.51 78.13 23.21
CA ASN A 566 -25.27 77.97 24.66
C ASN A 566 -26.32 78.82 25.44
N PRO A 567 -26.69 78.59 26.73
CA PRO A 567 -25.83 78.93 27.88
C PRO A 567 -25.97 78.07 29.19
N GLU A 568 -24.90 78.16 29.97
CA GLU A 568 -24.66 77.95 31.42
C GLU A 568 -25.83 77.69 32.40
N SER A 569 -25.70 76.63 33.21
CA SER A 569 -25.72 76.68 34.70
C SER A 569 -25.45 75.29 35.32
N GLU A 570 -24.45 75.24 36.21
CA GLU A 570 -24.01 74.26 37.24
C GLU A 570 -25.07 73.36 37.96
N PRO A 571 -24.73 72.39 38.87
CA PRO A 571 -23.42 71.89 39.36
C PRO A 571 -23.30 70.35 39.67
N LEU A 572 -22.12 69.94 40.16
CA LEU A 572 -21.81 68.90 41.20
C LEU A 572 -21.69 67.37 40.90
N LEU A 573 -20.42 66.94 40.80
CA LEU A 573 -19.69 65.85 41.49
C LEU A 573 -20.41 64.59 42.06
N LEU A 574 -19.97 63.38 41.67
CA LEU A 574 -19.06 62.50 42.45
C LEU A 574 -18.71 61.17 41.74
N ASN A 575 -17.46 60.74 41.96
CA ASN A 575 -16.73 59.56 41.47
C ASN A 575 -17.25 58.21 42.04
N ASP A 576 -16.93 57.08 41.37
CA ASP A 576 -15.94 56.13 41.90
C ASP A 576 -15.43 55.08 40.90
N ARG A 577 -14.19 54.66 41.17
CA ARG A 577 -13.20 53.97 40.31
C ARG A 577 -13.20 52.43 40.46
N ASP A 578 -12.74 51.79 39.39
CA ASP A 578 -12.10 50.47 39.32
C ASP A 578 -10.60 50.54 39.70
N PRO A 579 -9.93 49.40 39.93
CA PRO A 579 -8.58 49.15 39.43
C PRO A 579 -8.55 48.67 37.97
#